data_AF-A0A363TV06-F1
#
_entry.id   AF-A0A363TV06-F1
#
_cell.length_a   1.000
_cell.length_b   1.000
_cell.length_c   1.000
_cell.angle_alpha   90.00
_cell.angle_beta   90.00
_cell.angle_gamma   90.00
#
_symmetry.space_group_name_H-M   'P 1'
#
loop_
_entity.id
_entity.type
_entity.pdbx_description
1 polymer ?
#
loop_
_entity_poly.entity_id
_entity_poly.type
_entity_poly.pdbx_seq_one_letter_code
_entity_poly.pdbx_strand_id
1 'polypeptide(L)'
;MARTRESRSCSGKSSATRISAMRIVKRFTPLLLLAALSLAAASCRPLIKEAFRPPKVRVTDVMLASNPMNQPRNPWDFVLTLDVDNPNGYSLYISHVAYAAVLGRVTIADGDHRSDIRIEPSRVTTVRVPLTVRPEAIQEAMRQVLQSRHADYEFNGSVALVAPVVGIVRIPFSKRGTFDPLDLLKKKGIGFN
;
A
#
# COMPACT_ATOMS: atom_id res chain seq x y z
N MET A 1 -33.29 -95.04 46.45
CA MET A 1 -31.97 -94.43 46.73
C MET A 1 -31.80 -93.24 45.78
N ALA A 2 -32.25 -92.04 46.11
CA ALA A 2 -31.72 -91.08 47.09
C ALA A 2 -30.39 -90.46 46.65
N ARG A 3 -30.45 -89.19 46.18
CA ARG A 3 -29.62 -88.04 46.61
C ARG A 3 -29.80 -86.87 45.62
N THR A 4 -30.58 -85.87 45.98
CA THR A 4 -30.25 -84.61 46.72
C THR A 4 -30.18 -83.44 45.75
N ARG A 5 -31.29 -82.69 45.69
CA ARG A 5 -31.36 -81.31 45.22
C ARG A 5 -31.10 -80.40 46.43
N GLU A 6 -30.00 -79.67 46.39
CA GLU A 6 -29.75 -78.43 47.13
C GLU A 6 -29.27 -77.41 46.09
N SER A 7 -29.41 -76.11 46.22
CA SER A 7 -30.27 -75.18 46.95
C SER A 7 -29.83 -73.79 46.45
N ARG A 8 -30.48 -72.73 46.95
CA ARG A 8 -30.15 -71.28 46.83
C ARG A 8 -30.92 -70.56 45.71
N SER A 9 -31.91 -69.72 46.00
CA SER A 9 -32.05 -68.59 46.94
C SER A 9 -31.59 -67.26 46.34
N CYS A 10 -32.54 -66.31 46.35
CA CYS A 10 -32.38 -64.85 46.45
C CYS A 10 -31.67 -64.14 45.28
N SER A 11 -31.95 -62.89 44.94
CA SER A 11 -32.81 -61.82 45.44
C SER A 11 -32.57 -60.61 44.53
N GLY A 12 -33.56 -59.71 44.43
CA GLY A 12 -33.21 -58.29 44.55
C GLY A 12 -32.97 -57.47 43.28
N LYS A 13 -34.06 -56.86 42.82
CA LYS A 13 -34.26 -55.40 42.67
C LYS A 13 -33.33 -54.59 41.75
N SER A 14 -33.98 -54.03 40.73
CA SER A 14 -34.14 -52.59 40.46
C SER A 14 -32.89 -51.70 40.46
N SER A 15 -32.52 -51.18 39.28
CA SER A 15 -32.10 -49.78 39.07
C SER A 15 -31.92 -49.53 37.57
N ALA A 16 -32.82 -48.78 36.94
CA ALA A 16 -32.66 -47.34 36.70
C ALA A 16 -31.89 -47.02 35.40
N THR A 17 -32.66 -46.78 34.34
CA THR A 17 -32.61 -45.57 33.50
C THR A 17 -31.26 -44.82 33.44
N ARG A 18 -30.23 -45.39 32.82
CA ARG A 18 -28.96 -44.66 32.52
C ARG A 18 -28.37 -44.90 31.12
N ILE A 19 -29.11 -45.53 30.20
CA ILE A 19 -28.51 -46.00 28.94
C ILE A 19 -28.79 -45.07 27.74
N SER A 20 -29.78 -44.17 27.82
CA SER A 20 -30.22 -43.40 26.64
C SER A 20 -29.47 -42.08 26.39
N ALA A 21 -28.90 -41.45 27.41
CA ALA A 21 -28.20 -40.15 27.24
C ALA A 21 -26.83 -40.28 26.55
N MET A 22 -26.13 -41.41 26.72
CA MET A 22 -24.75 -41.58 26.23
C MET A 22 -24.63 -41.80 24.72
N ARG A 23 -25.69 -42.22 24.01
CA ARG A 23 -25.65 -42.42 22.54
C ARG A 23 -25.84 -41.14 21.75
N ILE A 24 -26.59 -40.18 22.30
CA ILE A 24 -26.87 -38.90 21.67
C ILE A 24 -25.61 -38.03 21.70
N VAL A 25 -24.92 -37.97 22.85
CA VAL A 25 -23.67 -37.19 23.01
C VAL A 25 -22.56 -37.67 22.06
N LYS A 26 -22.41 -38.99 21.86
CA LYS A 26 -21.38 -39.57 20.97
C LYS A 26 -21.58 -39.23 19.47
N ARG A 27 -22.81 -38.96 19.03
CA ARG A 27 -23.13 -38.60 17.64
C ARG A 27 -22.84 -37.14 17.30
N PHE A 28 -22.88 -36.25 18.30
CA PHE A 28 -22.62 -34.82 18.12
C PHE A 28 -21.15 -34.43 18.34
N THR A 29 -20.33 -35.27 19.00
CA THR A 29 -18.89 -35.08 19.13
C THR A 29 -18.12 -34.86 17.81
N PRO A 30 -18.33 -35.65 16.74
CA PRO A 30 -17.62 -35.41 15.48
C PRO A 30 -18.05 -34.10 14.80
N LEU A 31 -19.32 -33.71 14.95
CA LEU A 31 -19.84 -32.44 14.42
C LEU A 31 -19.24 -31.24 15.17
N LEU A 32 -19.07 -31.37 16.49
CA LEU A 32 -18.50 -30.33 17.35
C LEU A 32 -16.98 -30.18 17.13
N LEU A 33 -16.28 -31.28 16.86
CA LEU A 33 -14.87 -31.28 16.42
C LEU A 33 -14.69 -30.64 15.04
N LEU A 34 -15.57 -30.93 14.07
CA LEU A 34 -15.54 -30.29 12.75
C LEU A 34 -15.85 -28.79 12.84
N ALA A 35 -16.83 -28.40 13.67
CA ALA A 35 -17.16 -27.01 13.90
C ALA A 35 -15.99 -26.24 14.55
N ALA A 36 -15.34 -26.82 15.55
CA ALA A 36 -14.15 -26.24 16.18
C ALA A 36 -12.98 -26.08 15.20
N LEU A 37 -12.77 -27.06 14.30
CA LEU A 37 -11.73 -26.99 13.27
C LEU A 37 -12.04 -25.92 12.20
N SER A 38 -13.31 -25.75 11.84
CA SER A 38 -13.74 -24.69 10.91
C SER A 38 -13.59 -23.28 11.50
N LEU A 39 -13.75 -23.14 12.82
CA LEU A 39 -13.55 -21.87 13.53
C LEU A 39 -12.07 -21.46 13.57
N ALA A 40 -11.15 -22.43 13.65
CA ALA A 40 -9.71 -22.18 13.58
C ALA A 40 -9.26 -21.69 12.18
N ALA A 41 -9.87 -22.20 11.11
CA ALA A 41 -9.54 -21.77 9.74
C ALA A 41 -10.01 -20.33 9.42
N ALA A 42 -11.04 -19.83 10.09
CA ALA A 42 -11.47 -18.43 9.95
C ALA A 42 -10.52 -17.44 10.65
N SER A 43 -9.69 -17.91 11.59
CA SER A 43 -8.77 -17.10 12.39
C SER A 43 -7.42 -16.79 11.72
N CYS A 44 -7.16 -17.28 10.50
CA CYS A 44 -5.92 -16.99 9.77
C CYS A 44 -5.93 -15.63 9.03
N ARG A 45 -7.09 -14.95 8.96
CA ARG A 45 -7.23 -13.69 8.20
C ARG A 45 -6.54 -12.45 8.80
N PRO A 46 -6.42 -12.25 10.13
CA PRO A 46 -5.72 -11.09 10.66
C PRO A 46 -4.19 -11.22 10.60
N LEU A 47 -3.62 -12.42 10.81
CA LEU A 47 -2.16 -12.63 10.85
C LEU A 47 -1.45 -12.28 9.52
N ILE A 48 -2.14 -12.42 8.39
CA ILE A 48 -1.56 -12.17 7.07
C ILE A 48 -1.42 -10.67 6.79
N LYS A 49 -2.30 -9.83 7.36
CA LYS A 49 -2.24 -8.37 7.18
C LYS A 49 -1.12 -7.73 8.01
N GLU A 50 -0.73 -8.33 9.13
CA GLU A 50 0.42 -7.90 9.94
C GLU A 50 1.78 -8.08 9.24
N ALA A 51 1.87 -8.92 8.20
CA ALA A 51 3.11 -9.24 7.51
C ALA A 51 3.50 -8.25 6.39
N PHE A 52 2.61 -7.33 5.99
CA PHE A 52 2.91 -6.30 4.98
C PHE A 52 3.36 -5.00 5.62
N ARG A 53 4.62 -4.65 5.40
CA ARG A 53 5.18 -3.36 5.79
C ARG A 53 5.09 -2.40 4.61
N PRO A 54 4.42 -1.23 4.74
CA PRO A 54 4.28 -0.31 3.64
C PRO A 54 5.66 0.20 3.19
N PRO A 55 5.98 0.12 1.90
CA PRO A 55 7.25 0.63 1.38
C PRO A 55 7.28 2.15 1.45
N LYS A 56 8.50 2.69 1.55
CA LYS A 56 8.72 4.15 1.64
C LYS A 56 9.16 4.68 0.28
N VAL A 57 8.55 5.76 -0.18
CA VAL A 57 8.91 6.43 -1.43
C VAL A 57 9.57 7.76 -1.11
N ARG A 58 10.72 8.04 -1.71
CA ARG A 58 11.42 9.33 -1.60
C ARG A 58 11.68 9.90 -2.99
N VAL A 59 11.49 11.20 -3.13
CA VAL A 59 11.94 11.94 -4.32
C VAL A 59 13.40 12.29 -4.13
N THR A 60 14.26 11.76 -4.98
CA THR A 60 15.72 11.94 -4.87
C THR A 60 16.21 13.07 -5.76
N ASP A 61 15.70 13.16 -6.99
CA ASP A 61 16.14 14.15 -7.96
C ASP A 61 15.07 14.45 -9.03
N VAL A 62 15.17 15.62 -9.67
CA VAL A 62 14.37 16.03 -10.82
C VAL A 62 15.30 16.63 -11.87
N MET A 63 15.54 15.90 -12.94
CA MET A 63 16.46 16.31 -14.01
C MET A 63 15.69 16.79 -15.23
N LEU A 64 16.13 17.87 -15.87
CA LEU A 64 15.61 18.29 -17.17
C LEU A 64 16.13 17.36 -18.27
N ALA A 65 15.24 16.73 -19.04
CA ALA A 65 15.58 15.81 -20.11
C ALA A 65 15.49 16.44 -21.51
N SER A 66 14.64 17.46 -21.66
CA SER A 66 14.45 18.19 -22.93
C SER A 66 15.35 19.43 -23.03
N ASN A 67 15.54 19.94 -24.26
CA ASN A 67 16.19 21.24 -24.49
C ASN A 67 15.14 22.33 -24.77
N PRO A 68 14.67 23.06 -23.74
CA PRO A 68 13.63 24.07 -23.87
C PRO A 68 14.06 25.26 -24.76
N MET A 69 15.36 25.44 -24.99
CA MET A 69 15.90 26.60 -25.70
C MET A 69 15.66 26.54 -27.21
N ASN A 70 15.59 25.32 -27.78
CA ASN A 70 15.37 25.14 -29.22
C ASN A 70 13.87 25.17 -29.58
N GLN A 71 12.99 24.81 -28.65
CA GLN A 71 11.55 24.68 -28.87
C GLN A 71 10.78 25.19 -27.64
N PRO A 72 10.74 26.51 -27.40
CA PRO A 72 10.24 27.10 -26.15
C PRO A 72 8.72 26.91 -25.94
N ARG A 73 7.98 26.56 -27.00
CA ARG A 73 6.55 26.26 -26.95
C ARG A 73 6.23 24.78 -26.70
N ASN A 74 7.22 23.90 -26.83
CA ASN A 74 6.98 22.47 -26.64
C ASN A 74 6.97 22.13 -25.14
N PRO A 75 6.22 21.10 -24.72
CA PRO A 75 6.28 20.60 -23.36
C PRO A 75 7.71 20.29 -22.93
N TRP A 76 8.04 20.65 -21.70
CA TRP A 76 9.37 20.41 -21.14
C TRP A 76 9.36 19.08 -20.42
N ASP A 77 10.13 18.13 -20.93
CA ASP A 77 10.30 16.82 -20.30
C ASP A 77 11.37 16.87 -19.22
N PHE A 78 11.02 16.35 -18.07
CA PHE A 78 11.85 16.11 -16.91
C PHE A 78 11.84 14.61 -16.58
N VAL A 79 12.84 14.16 -15.85
CA VAL A 79 12.92 12.82 -15.27
C VAL A 79 12.91 12.97 -13.75
N LEU A 80 11.82 12.51 -13.16
CA LEU A 80 11.66 12.37 -11.72
C LEU A 80 12.32 11.08 -11.28
N THR A 81 13.28 11.17 -10.36
CA THR A 81 13.95 10.02 -9.77
C THR A 81 13.36 9.75 -8.39
N LEU A 82 12.77 8.57 -8.22
CA LEU A 82 12.15 8.11 -7.00
C LEU A 82 12.91 6.90 -6.43
N ASP A 83 13.27 6.95 -5.16
CA ASP A 83 13.74 5.77 -4.44
C ASP A 83 12.57 5.10 -3.71
N VAL A 84 12.33 3.83 -4.04
CA VAL A 84 11.31 3.01 -3.37
C VAL A 84 12.01 1.97 -2.51
N ASP A 85 11.90 2.12 -1.19
CA ASP A 85 12.43 1.21 -0.18
C ASP A 85 11.39 0.12 0.12
N ASN A 86 11.71 -1.13 -0.22
CA ASN A 86 10.90 -2.29 0.10
C ASN A 86 11.38 -2.97 1.38
N PRO A 87 10.73 -2.76 2.54
CA PRO A 87 11.09 -3.42 3.78
C PRO A 87 10.63 -4.89 3.84
N ASN A 88 9.88 -5.39 2.84
CA ASN A 88 9.31 -6.73 2.88
C ASN A 88 10.31 -7.80 2.43
N GLY A 89 10.14 -9.02 2.95
CA GLY A 89 10.94 -10.19 2.55
C GLY A 89 10.53 -10.80 1.21
N TYR A 90 9.75 -10.10 0.39
CA TYR A 90 9.26 -10.53 -0.92
C TYR A 90 9.28 -9.38 -1.91
N SER A 91 9.30 -9.72 -3.20
CA SER A 91 9.33 -8.73 -4.28
C SER A 91 7.98 -8.01 -4.43
N LEU A 92 8.04 -6.73 -4.78
CA LEU A 92 6.88 -5.91 -5.13
C LEU A 92 7.00 -5.48 -6.60
N TYR A 93 5.87 -5.21 -7.24
CA TYR A 93 5.85 -4.68 -8.60
C TYR A 93 5.20 -3.31 -8.63
N ILE A 94 5.90 -2.31 -9.14
CA ILE A 94 5.28 -1.04 -9.47
C ILE A 94 4.48 -1.25 -10.74
N SER A 95 3.18 -0.97 -10.66
CA SER A 95 2.27 -1.08 -11.80
C SER A 95 1.93 0.28 -12.42
N HIS A 96 1.72 1.30 -11.58
CA HIS A 96 1.29 2.63 -12.01
C HIS A 96 1.92 3.69 -11.11
N VAL A 97 2.27 4.84 -11.69
CA VAL A 97 2.70 6.04 -10.97
C VAL A 97 1.88 7.21 -11.48
N ALA A 98 1.05 7.76 -10.59
CA ALA A 98 0.29 8.97 -10.87
C ALA A 98 0.92 10.15 -10.12
N TYR A 99 1.01 11.31 -10.75
CA TYR A 99 1.52 12.53 -10.12
C TYR A 99 0.78 13.78 -10.61
N ALA A 100 0.85 14.83 -9.80
CA ALA A 100 0.42 16.18 -10.12
C ALA A 100 1.34 17.20 -9.43
N ALA A 101 1.78 18.20 -10.19
CA ALA A 101 2.56 19.33 -9.72
C ALA A 101 1.73 20.61 -9.85
N VAL A 102 1.61 21.33 -8.76
CA VAL A 102 0.82 22.57 -8.62
C VAL A 102 1.76 23.68 -8.18
N LEU A 103 1.66 24.83 -8.85
CA LEU A 103 2.35 26.06 -8.48
C LEU A 103 1.31 27.17 -8.26
N GLY A 104 1.23 27.67 -7.04
CA GLY A 104 0.16 28.53 -6.56
C GLY A 104 -1.18 27.82 -6.67
N ARG A 105 -1.97 28.20 -7.68
CA ARG A 105 -3.29 27.60 -7.97
C ARG A 105 -3.35 26.90 -9.33
N VAL A 106 -2.21 26.79 -10.02
CA VAL A 106 -2.14 26.30 -11.40
C VAL A 106 -1.47 24.94 -11.43
N THR A 107 -2.10 23.96 -12.08
CA THR A 107 -1.49 22.64 -12.31
C THR A 107 -0.55 22.71 -13.51
N ILE A 108 0.75 22.60 -13.24
CA ILE A 108 1.82 22.77 -14.23
C ILE A 108 2.23 21.46 -14.90
N ALA A 109 2.02 20.33 -14.23
CA ALA A 109 2.26 18.99 -14.74
C ALA A 109 1.33 18.00 -14.04
N ASP A 110 0.91 16.98 -14.77
CA ASP A 110 0.19 15.83 -14.25
C ASP A 110 0.43 14.65 -15.19
N GLY A 111 0.25 13.43 -14.69
CA GLY A 111 0.45 12.25 -15.51
C GLY A 111 0.10 10.97 -14.76
N ASP A 112 -0.25 9.94 -15.53
CA ASP A 112 -0.42 8.57 -15.08
C ASP A 112 0.43 7.66 -15.97
N HIS A 113 1.45 7.05 -15.37
CA HIS A 113 2.42 6.24 -16.07
C HIS A 113 2.33 4.80 -15.63
N ARG A 114 2.02 3.92 -16.58
CA ARG A 114 2.15 2.49 -16.36
C ARG A 114 3.63 2.12 -16.36
N SER A 115 4.07 1.48 -15.29
CA SER A 115 5.42 0.93 -15.15
C SER A 115 5.30 -0.54 -14.80
N ASP A 116 6.27 -1.36 -15.16
CA ASP A 116 6.37 -2.74 -14.69
C ASP A 116 7.78 -2.95 -14.16
N ILE A 117 8.01 -2.41 -12.95
CA ILE A 117 9.32 -2.41 -12.32
C ILE A 117 9.24 -3.29 -11.09
N ARG A 118 10.09 -4.32 -11.07
CA ARG A 118 10.24 -5.22 -9.93
C ARG A 118 11.17 -4.60 -8.89
N ILE A 119 10.69 -4.52 -7.66
CA ILE A 119 11.44 -4.12 -6.48
C ILE A 119 11.81 -5.39 -5.71
N GLU A 120 13.10 -5.64 -5.55
CA GLU A 120 13.57 -6.83 -4.84
C GLU A 120 13.28 -6.75 -3.33
N PRO A 121 13.24 -7.90 -2.63
CA PRO A 121 13.09 -7.95 -1.17
C PRO A 121 14.15 -7.13 -0.44
N SER A 122 13.76 -6.44 0.63
CA SER A 122 14.67 -5.72 1.54
C SER A 122 15.65 -4.78 0.82
N ARG A 123 15.24 -4.17 -0.30
CA ARG A 123 16.10 -3.36 -1.16
C ARG A 123 15.43 -2.04 -1.54
N VAL A 124 16.25 -1.02 -1.74
CA VAL A 124 15.87 0.25 -2.36
C VAL A 124 16.05 0.14 -3.88
N THR A 125 15.00 0.42 -4.64
CA THR A 125 15.03 0.48 -6.10
C THR A 125 14.79 1.92 -6.55
N THR A 126 15.66 2.40 -7.43
CA THR A 126 15.51 3.72 -8.06
C THR A 126 14.65 3.60 -9.32
N VAL A 127 13.62 4.43 -9.39
CA VAL A 127 12.59 4.45 -10.42
C VAL A 127 12.65 5.81 -11.11
N ARG A 128 12.70 5.79 -12.44
CA ARG A 128 12.71 7.00 -13.26
C ARG A 128 11.35 7.17 -13.92
N VAL A 129 10.68 8.26 -13.61
CA VAL A 129 9.34 8.57 -14.12
C VAL A 129 9.45 9.80 -15.00
N PRO A 130 9.03 9.73 -16.27
CA PRO A 130 8.97 10.92 -17.11
C PRO A 130 7.91 11.88 -16.58
N LEU A 131 8.26 13.15 -16.48
CA LEU A 131 7.40 14.23 -16.04
C LEU A 131 7.37 15.32 -17.10
N THR A 132 6.20 15.58 -17.66
CA THR A 132 6.04 16.58 -18.72
C THR A 132 5.37 17.83 -18.16
N VAL A 133 6.05 18.96 -18.26
CA VAL A 133 5.56 20.27 -17.81
C VAL A 133 5.03 21.06 -18.99
N ARG A 134 3.86 21.69 -18.81
CA ARG A 134 3.24 22.58 -19.81
C ARG A 134 3.79 24.01 -19.67
N PRO A 135 4.48 24.57 -20.68
CA PRO A 135 5.06 25.90 -20.60
C PRO A 135 4.00 27.00 -20.38
N GLU A 136 2.82 26.85 -20.98
CA GLU A 136 1.72 27.80 -20.85
C GLU A 136 1.21 27.88 -19.40
N ALA A 137 1.14 26.73 -18.73
CA ALA A 137 0.74 26.63 -17.34
C ALA A 137 1.80 27.25 -16.41
N ILE A 138 3.08 27.08 -16.72
CA ILE A 138 4.17 27.75 -15.99
C ILE A 138 4.06 29.27 -16.14
N GLN A 139 3.82 29.79 -17.35
CA GLN A 139 3.67 31.23 -17.58
C GLN A 139 2.52 31.81 -16.78
N GLU A 140 1.36 31.14 -16.77
CA GLU A 140 0.20 31.57 -16.00
C GLU A 140 0.47 31.50 -14.48
N ALA A 141 1.07 30.40 -14.00
CA ALA A 141 1.46 30.26 -12.61
C ALA A 141 2.41 31.38 -12.17
N MET A 142 3.40 31.72 -13.00
CA MET A 142 4.35 32.80 -12.72
C MET A 142 3.68 34.16 -12.63
N ARG A 143 2.68 34.48 -13.46
CA ARG A 143 1.94 35.75 -13.34
C ARG A 143 1.22 35.84 -12.00
N GLN A 144 0.58 34.76 -11.57
CA GLN A 144 -0.10 34.71 -10.28
C GLN A 144 0.89 34.86 -9.12
N VAL A 145 2.01 34.14 -9.21
CA VAL A 145 3.10 34.17 -8.24
C VAL A 145 3.82 35.51 -8.20
N LEU A 146 3.86 36.30 -9.27
CA LEU A 146 4.43 37.64 -9.21
C LEU A 146 3.48 38.64 -8.55
N GLN A 147 2.17 38.39 -8.62
CA GLN A 147 1.16 39.20 -7.92
C GLN A 147 1.11 38.88 -6.43
N SER A 148 1.29 37.60 -6.06
CA SER A 148 1.40 37.15 -4.67
C SER A 148 2.86 37.11 -4.25
N ARG A 149 3.32 37.91 -3.27
CA ARG A 149 4.74 37.98 -2.83
C ARG A 149 5.36 36.66 -2.28
N HIS A 150 4.67 35.53 -2.44
CA HIS A 150 5.11 34.18 -2.14
C HIS A 150 4.56 33.21 -3.19
N ALA A 151 5.27 32.12 -3.46
CA ALA A 151 4.87 31.06 -4.34
C ALA A 151 4.77 29.75 -3.56
N ASP A 152 3.57 29.19 -3.45
CA ASP A 152 3.39 27.85 -2.90
C ASP A 152 3.59 26.82 -4.02
N TYR A 153 4.31 25.75 -3.73
CA TYR A 153 4.39 24.60 -4.64
C TYR A 153 3.97 23.33 -3.92
N GLU A 154 3.26 22.48 -4.65
CA GLU A 154 2.79 21.20 -4.18
C GLU A 154 3.01 20.14 -5.25
N PHE A 155 3.66 19.05 -4.85
CA PHE A 155 3.88 17.89 -5.68
C PHE A 155 3.25 16.69 -5.01
N ASN A 156 2.16 16.21 -5.57
CA ASN A 156 1.40 15.08 -5.07
C ASN A 156 1.53 13.91 -6.04
N GLY A 157 1.55 12.70 -5.51
CA GLY A 157 1.49 11.52 -6.34
C GLY A 157 1.20 10.26 -5.56
N SER A 158 1.04 9.18 -6.31
CA SER A 158 0.84 7.85 -5.74
C SER A 158 1.54 6.80 -6.59
N VAL A 159 2.15 5.83 -5.92
CA VAL A 159 2.72 4.63 -6.54
C VAL A 159 1.79 3.47 -6.27
N ALA A 160 1.27 2.81 -7.31
CA ALA A 160 0.49 1.60 -7.20
C ALA A 160 1.39 0.37 -7.29
N LEU A 161 1.45 -0.38 -6.19
CA LEU A 161 2.29 -1.55 -6.02
C LEU A 161 1.45 -2.82 -6.01
N VAL A 162 1.90 -3.88 -6.65
CA VAL A 162 1.29 -5.21 -6.58
C VAL A 162 2.11 -6.07 -5.62
N ALA A 163 1.47 -6.46 -4.51
CA ALA A 163 2.02 -7.38 -3.54
C ALA A 163 1.35 -8.76 -3.67
N PRO A 164 2.10 -9.88 -3.61
CA PRO A 164 1.57 -11.23 -3.85
C PRO A 164 0.38 -11.63 -2.97
N VAL A 165 0.30 -11.11 -1.74
CA VAL A 165 -0.71 -11.53 -0.75
C VAL A 165 -1.74 -10.44 -0.46
N VAL A 166 -1.35 -9.16 -0.54
CA VAL A 166 -2.22 -8.01 -0.23
C VAL A 166 -2.93 -7.47 -1.49
N GLY A 167 -2.44 -7.80 -2.69
CA GLY A 167 -2.94 -7.26 -3.93
C GLY A 167 -2.39 -5.86 -4.23
N ILE A 168 -3.20 -5.00 -4.84
CA ILE A 168 -2.79 -3.66 -5.26
C ILE A 168 -2.85 -2.70 -4.07
N VAL A 169 -1.72 -2.10 -3.73
CA VAL A 169 -1.57 -1.10 -2.66
C VAL A 169 -1.13 0.22 -3.28
N ARG A 170 -1.82 1.32 -2.95
CA ARG A 170 -1.42 2.67 -3.40
C ARG A 170 -0.71 3.40 -2.27
N ILE A 171 0.52 3.81 -2.52
CA ILE A 171 1.34 4.57 -1.57
C ILE A 171 1.36 6.03 -2.02
N PRO A 172 0.67 6.94 -1.31
CA PRO A 172 0.73 8.36 -1.61
C PRO A 172 2.07 8.95 -1.19
N PHE A 173 2.55 9.93 -1.93
CA PHE A 173 3.66 10.78 -1.55
C PHE A 173 3.29 12.23 -1.87
N SER A 174 3.76 13.15 -1.02
CA SER A 174 3.52 14.57 -1.20
C SER A 174 4.74 15.38 -0.77
N LYS A 175 5.09 16.39 -1.54
CA LYS A 175 6.10 17.39 -1.19
C LYS A 175 5.47 18.77 -1.34
N ARG A 176 5.46 19.55 -0.28
CA ARG A 176 5.02 20.94 -0.29
C ARG A 176 6.16 21.84 0.16
N GLY A 177 6.13 23.06 -0.32
CA GLY A 177 6.99 24.12 0.17
C GLY A 177 6.58 25.45 -0.42
N THR A 178 7.32 26.47 -0.03
CA THR A 178 7.10 27.84 -0.48
C THR A 178 8.44 28.44 -0.91
N PHE A 179 8.40 29.37 -1.85
CA PHE A 179 9.57 30.17 -2.21
C PHE A 179 9.16 31.62 -2.49
N ASP A 180 10.07 32.56 -2.21
CA ASP A 180 9.92 33.94 -2.64
C ASP A 180 10.52 34.08 -4.04
N PRO A 181 9.75 34.50 -5.05
CA PRO A 181 10.26 34.76 -6.40
C PRO A 181 11.41 35.78 -6.41
N LEU A 182 11.41 36.75 -5.49
CA LEU A 182 12.44 37.77 -5.38
C LEU A 182 13.77 37.19 -4.87
N ASP A 183 13.72 36.17 -4.01
CA ASP A 183 14.92 35.51 -3.53
C ASP A 183 15.61 34.72 -4.65
N LEU A 184 14.84 34.16 -5.59
CA LEU A 184 15.40 33.53 -6.79
C LEU A 184 16.11 34.54 -7.70
N LEU A 185 15.57 35.75 -7.84
CA LEU A 185 16.19 36.83 -8.62
C LEU A 185 17.46 37.37 -7.94
N LYS A 186 17.45 37.54 -6.61
CA LYS A 186 18.62 37.98 -5.84
C LYS A 186 19.74 36.93 -5.86
N LYS A 187 19.41 35.66 -5.68
CA LYS A 187 20.39 34.55 -5.66
C LYS A 187 21.06 34.32 -7.02
N LYS A 188 20.43 34.72 -8.12
CA LYS A 188 20.96 34.57 -9.48
C LYS A 188 21.78 35.77 -9.98
N GLY A 189 21.97 36.81 -9.15
CA GLY A 189 22.96 37.85 -9.42
C GLY A 189 22.76 38.58 -10.75
N ILE A 190 21.55 39.09 -11.02
CA ILE A 190 21.45 40.33 -11.79
C ILE A 190 21.60 41.46 -10.77
N GLY A 191 22.83 41.67 -10.31
CA GLY A 191 23.19 42.87 -9.59
C GLY A 191 23.16 44.01 -10.59
N PHE A 192 22.07 44.79 -10.60
CA PHE A 192 22.12 46.14 -11.14
C PHE A 192 22.89 46.98 -10.10
N ASN A 193 24.19 47.14 -10.34
CA ASN A 193 24.90 48.32 -9.89
C ASN A 193 24.96 49.29 -11.07
#